data_AF-A0A225DJY1-F1
#
_entry.id   AF-A0A225DJY1-F1
#
_cell.length_a   1.000
_cell.length_b   1.000
_cell.length_c   1.000
_cell.angle_alpha   90.00
_cell.angle_beta   90.00
_cell.angle_gamma   90.00
#
_symmetry.space_group_name_H-M   'P 1'
#
loop_
_entity.id
_entity.type
_entity.pdbx_description
1 polymer ?
#
loop_
_entity_poly.entity_id
_entity_poly.type
_entity_poly.pdbx_seq_one_letter_code
_entity_poly.pdbx_strand_id
1 'polypeptide(L)'
;MAGHVTVIHTEVLLETSVRQPLDPLTRAVLTSLPLVAPPTPDGLNSLLQIGEARVATALASARQRGLVEACRPADAVPCLRVTDAGRAALVDGVPDPHWERVRFSFRNGQFVPLPAVDLAQSSTAPPGDGPKRGLQLVRAATERPADWRAHACFPVPDGRVVGPGDDVPEWVRWRAVPIESASEVAVVVAAVGTADESAIVGFVTAPPDWPLADEPTFTMSGPPARAAFPELFAPVAPASLRAAWVGWAKSRAVPADNLNTSQLTLDGDRLVVAVPDRLGTWLRAHRADVFRGDTWVWVGDGPLRRPAQLDVRAPGG
;
A
#
# COMPACT_ATOMS: atom_id res chain seq x y z
N MET A 1 12.87 -7.07 -13.62
CA MET A 1 12.01 -6.60 -14.74
C MET A 1 11.83 -5.11 -14.61
N ALA A 2 11.61 -4.41 -15.70
CA ALA A 2 11.40 -2.97 -15.71
C ALA A 2 10.30 -2.60 -16.72
N GLY A 3 9.62 -1.50 -16.48
CA GLY A 3 8.62 -0.98 -17.41
C GLY A 3 7.67 0.01 -16.75
N HIS A 4 6.59 0.33 -17.44
CA HIS A 4 5.57 1.24 -16.94
C HIS A 4 4.33 0.45 -16.55
N VAL A 5 3.81 0.68 -15.35
CA VAL A 5 2.58 0.05 -14.87
C VAL A 5 1.51 1.08 -14.61
N THR A 6 0.28 0.77 -14.98
CA THR A 6 -0.87 1.57 -14.58
C THR A 6 -1.26 1.22 -13.15
N VAL A 7 -1.38 2.25 -12.32
CA VAL A 7 -1.79 2.16 -10.92
C VAL A 7 -3.03 3.02 -10.73
N ILE A 8 -4.03 2.47 -10.05
CA ILE A 8 -5.21 3.21 -9.61
C ILE A 8 -4.97 3.62 -8.16
N HIS A 9 -4.96 4.93 -7.92
CA HIS A 9 -4.92 5.49 -6.59
C HIS A 9 -6.34 5.77 -6.13
N THR A 10 -6.69 5.28 -4.95
CA THR A 10 -7.96 5.54 -4.28
C THR A 10 -7.68 6.23 -2.97
N GLU A 11 -8.14 7.47 -2.85
CA GLU A 11 -8.09 8.23 -1.61
C GLU A 11 -9.45 8.15 -0.92
N VAL A 12 -9.45 7.56 0.28
CA VAL A 12 -10.65 7.36 1.10
C VAL A 12 -10.49 8.07 2.44
N LEU A 13 -11.63 8.33 3.08
CA LEU A 13 -11.63 8.83 4.45
C LEU A 13 -11.54 7.66 5.43
N LEU A 14 -10.65 7.78 6.40
CA LEU A 14 -10.53 6.85 7.52
C LEU A 14 -10.97 7.55 8.81
N GLU A 15 -11.79 6.85 9.58
CA GLU A 15 -12.10 7.18 10.97
C GLU A 15 -11.17 6.37 11.86
N THR A 16 -10.13 6.99 12.40
CA THR A 16 -9.25 6.38 13.39
C THR A 16 -9.66 6.83 14.78
N SER A 17 -9.24 6.10 15.81
CA SER A 17 -9.47 6.52 17.20
C SER A 17 -8.16 6.96 17.82
N VAL A 18 -8.02 8.27 18.04
CA VAL A 18 -6.87 8.83 18.77
C VAL A 18 -7.26 8.94 20.24
N ARG A 19 -6.38 8.46 21.12
CA ARG A 19 -6.57 8.61 22.55
C ARG A 19 -6.18 10.02 22.97
N GLN A 20 -7.15 10.83 23.39
CA GLN A 20 -6.87 12.13 23.97
C GLN A 20 -6.70 12.00 25.49
N PRO A 21 -5.64 12.62 26.06
CA PRO A 21 -5.52 12.68 27.51
C PRO A 21 -6.73 13.43 28.08
N LEU A 22 -7.22 12.96 29.22
CA LEU A 22 -8.21 13.71 29.99
C LEU A 22 -7.61 15.08 30.37
N ASP A 23 -8.42 16.12 30.27
CA ASP A 23 -8.03 17.41 30.82
C ASP A 23 -7.76 17.27 32.33
N PRO A 24 -6.84 18.07 32.89
CA PRO A 24 -6.41 17.91 34.28
C PRO A 24 -7.55 17.95 35.30
N LEU A 25 -8.59 18.74 35.02
CA LEU A 25 -9.74 18.91 35.90
C LEU A 25 -10.63 17.67 35.88
N THR A 26 -11.00 17.16 34.70
CA THR A 26 -11.77 15.91 34.59
C THR A 26 -11.00 14.75 35.20
N ARG A 27 -9.69 14.64 34.96
CA ARG A 27 -8.84 13.61 35.59
C ARG A 27 -8.88 13.70 37.12
N ALA A 28 -8.75 14.91 37.68
CA ALA A 28 -8.81 15.12 39.14
C ALA A 28 -10.17 14.72 39.71
N VAL A 29 -11.27 15.09 39.04
CA VAL A 29 -12.62 14.71 39.45
C VAL A 29 -12.82 13.19 39.42
N LEU A 30 -12.46 12.52 38.32
CA LEU A 30 -12.61 11.07 38.18
C LEU A 30 -11.76 10.30 39.20
N THR A 31 -10.53 10.76 39.47
CA THR A 31 -9.63 10.13 40.45
C THR A 31 -10.13 10.31 41.89
N SER A 32 -10.75 11.45 42.17
CA SER A 32 -11.18 11.82 43.53
C SER A 32 -12.58 11.33 43.88
N LEU A 33 -13.44 11.08 42.89
CA LEU A 33 -14.83 10.67 43.13
C LEU A 33 -14.96 9.41 44.01
N PRO A 34 -14.13 8.36 43.88
CA PRO A 34 -14.17 7.20 44.77
C PRO A 34 -13.71 7.48 46.21
N LEU A 35 -13.03 8.60 46.46
CA LEU A 35 -12.48 8.97 47.77
C LEU A 35 -13.48 9.77 48.63
N VAL A 36 -14.59 10.22 48.03
CA VAL A 36 -15.60 11.06 48.69
C VAL A 36 -16.76 10.19 49.19
N ALA A 37 -17.14 10.32 50.46
CA ALA A 37 -18.30 9.66 51.05
C ALA A 37 -19.25 10.69 51.70
N PRO A 38 -20.47 10.92 51.17
CA PRO A 38 -21.05 10.32 49.96
C PRO A 38 -20.45 10.92 48.67
N PRO A 39 -20.39 10.17 47.54
CA PRO A 39 -19.79 10.66 46.30
C PRO A 39 -20.73 11.63 45.58
N THR A 40 -20.80 12.86 46.11
CA THR A 40 -21.64 13.97 45.67
C THR A 40 -20.79 15.10 45.10
N PRO A 41 -21.38 16.01 44.28
CA PRO A 41 -20.69 17.21 43.83
C PRO A 41 -20.12 18.06 44.98
N ASP A 42 -20.87 18.21 46.07
CA ASP A 42 -20.45 19.00 47.24
C ASP A 42 -19.26 18.38 47.96
N GLY A 43 -19.25 17.05 48.10
CA GLY A 43 -18.14 16.33 48.69
C GLY A 43 -16.88 16.41 47.82
N LEU A 44 -17.04 16.34 46.49
CA LEU A 44 -15.95 16.57 45.53
C LEU A 44 -15.41 18.00 45.61
N ASN A 45 -16.27 19.01 45.70
CA ASN A 45 -15.84 20.40 45.86
C ASN A 45 -15.11 20.62 47.18
N SER A 46 -15.57 19.99 48.27
CA SER A 46 -14.91 20.05 49.57
C SER A 46 -13.53 19.41 49.55
N LEU A 47 -13.33 18.33 48.78
CA LEU A 47 -12.04 17.67 48.65
C LEU A 47 -11.08 18.43 47.71
N LEU A 48 -11.56 18.90 46.57
CA LEU A 48 -10.72 19.52 45.53
C LEU A 48 -10.49 21.03 45.74
N GLN A 49 -11.38 21.72 46.46
CA GLN A 49 -11.29 23.17 46.74
C GLN A 49 -11.15 24.04 45.47
N ILE A 50 -11.77 23.63 44.37
CA ILE A 50 -11.69 24.28 43.05
C ILE A 50 -12.91 25.13 42.69
N GLY A 51 -13.95 25.14 43.52
CA GLY A 51 -15.20 25.86 43.31
C GLY A 51 -16.29 25.01 42.65
N GLU A 52 -17.52 25.16 43.15
CA GLU A 52 -18.70 24.36 42.78
C GLU A 52 -18.98 24.39 41.27
N ALA A 53 -18.90 25.56 40.64
CA ALA A 53 -19.16 25.71 39.20
C ALA A 53 -18.17 24.90 38.34
N ARG A 54 -16.91 24.78 38.75
CA ARG A 54 -15.89 23.98 38.03
C ARG A 54 -16.15 22.49 38.20
N VAL A 55 -16.48 22.05 39.42
CA VAL A 55 -16.88 20.65 39.69
C VAL A 55 -18.12 20.28 38.89
N ALA A 56 -19.16 21.12 38.90
CA ALA A 56 -20.38 20.90 38.15
C ALA A 56 -20.13 20.81 36.64
N THR A 57 -19.31 21.70 36.09
CA THR A 57 -18.93 21.70 34.67
C THR A 57 -18.17 20.42 34.29
N ALA A 58 -17.18 20.03 35.09
CA ALA A 58 -16.40 18.83 34.86
C ALA A 58 -17.25 17.55 34.96
N LEU A 59 -18.14 17.47 35.96
CA LEU A 59 -19.08 16.35 36.10
C LEU A 59 -20.10 16.28 34.97
N ALA A 60 -20.62 17.43 34.50
CA ALA A 60 -21.53 17.47 33.37
C ALA A 60 -20.83 16.95 32.09
N SER A 61 -19.60 17.41 31.82
CA SER A 61 -18.80 16.93 30.70
C SER A 61 -18.47 15.43 30.83
N ALA A 62 -18.04 14.98 32.01
CA ALA A 62 -17.75 13.57 32.26
C ALA A 62 -18.97 12.67 32.10
N ARG A 63 -20.17 13.13 32.50
CA ARG A 63 -21.43 12.41 32.29
C ARG A 63 -21.84 12.36 30.82
N GLN A 64 -21.70 13.47 30.09
CA GLN A 64 -21.97 13.52 28.66
C GLN A 64 -21.10 12.51 27.88
N ARG A 65 -19.86 12.30 28.33
CA ARG A 65 -18.92 11.32 27.77
C ARG A 65 -19.06 9.91 28.37
N GLY A 66 -20.04 9.67 29.24
CA GLY A 66 -20.28 8.37 29.88
C GLY A 66 -19.19 7.91 30.85
N LEU A 67 -18.32 8.81 31.33
CA LEU A 67 -17.22 8.50 32.27
C LEU A 67 -17.69 8.43 33.73
N VAL A 68 -18.80 9.13 34.02
CA VAL A 68 -19.48 9.12 35.32
C VAL A 68 -20.96 8.86 35.09
N GLU A 69 -21.58 8.13 36.00
CA GLU A 69 -23.02 7.93 36.00
C GLU A 69 -23.61 8.14 37.40
N ALA A 70 -24.92 8.39 37.45
CA ALA A 70 -25.62 8.36 38.73
C ALA A 70 -25.77 6.91 39.19
N CYS A 71 -25.44 6.66 40.45
CA CYS A 71 -25.91 5.47 41.13
C CYS A 71 -27.40 5.65 41.45
N ARG A 72 -28.18 4.58 41.36
CA ARG A 72 -29.52 4.51 41.95
C ARG A 72 -29.46 3.70 43.24
N PRO A 73 -29.16 4.31 44.39
CA PRO A 73 -29.42 3.65 45.67
C PRO A 73 -30.94 3.58 45.90
N ALA A 74 -31.38 2.53 46.58
CA ALA A 74 -32.79 2.23 46.81
C ALA A 74 -33.52 3.29 47.65
N ASP A 75 -32.82 4.07 48.52
CA ASP A 75 -33.49 4.94 49.51
C ASP A 75 -32.82 6.28 49.90
N ALA A 76 -31.66 6.72 49.39
CA ALA A 76 -31.13 8.05 49.78
C ALA A 76 -30.02 8.62 48.89
N VAL A 77 -30.00 9.97 48.82
CA VAL A 77 -29.01 10.92 48.29
C VAL A 77 -28.48 10.62 46.87
N PRO A 78 -28.64 11.54 45.89
CA PRO A 78 -28.07 11.35 44.56
C PRO A 78 -26.55 11.21 44.67
N CYS A 79 -26.03 10.07 44.26
CA CYS A 79 -24.60 9.78 44.31
C CYS A 79 -24.06 9.38 42.94
N LEU A 80 -22.77 9.59 42.73
CA LEU A 80 -22.09 9.44 41.45
C LEU A 80 -21.06 8.32 41.54
N ARG A 81 -20.88 7.57 40.45
CA ARG A 81 -19.79 6.60 40.32
C ARG A 81 -19.05 6.76 39.00
N VAL A 82 -17.77 6.46 39.03
CA VAL A 82 -16.94 6.32 37.82
C VAL A 82 -17.33 5.02 37.11
N THR A 83 -17.60 5.10 35.80
CA THR A 83 -17.93 3.93 34.96
C THR A 83 -16.66 3.13 34.61
N ASP A 84 -16.82 1.96 33.98
CA ASP A 84 -15.66 1.24 33.41
C ASP A 84 -14.95 2.06 32.33
N ALA A 85 -15.71 2.79 31.50
CA ALA A 85 -15.15 3.72 30.53
C ALA A 85 -14.36 4.87 31.21
N GLY A 86 -14.87 5.41 32.32
CA GLY A 86 -14.17 6.40 33.13
C GLY A 86 -12.85 5.87 33.71
N ARG A 87 -12.85 4.63 34.20
CA ARG A 87 -11.63 3.96 34.68
C ARG A 87 -10.62 3.72 33.56
N ALA A 88 -11.07 3.20 32.41
CA ALA A 88 -10.20 3.01 31.25
C ALA A 88 -9.62 4.34 30.76
N ALA A 89 -10.43 5.41 30.74
CA ALA A 89 -9.98 6.74 30.32
C ALA A 89 -8.93 7.37 31.24
N LEU A 90 -8.91 7.02 32.53
CA LEU A 90 -7.85 7.46 33.45
C LEU A 90 -6.48 6.87 33.08
N VAL A 91 -6.46 5.64 32.53
CA VAL A 91 -5.24 4.93 32.12
C VAL A 91 -4.86 5.33 30.70
N ASP A 92 -5.78 5.17 29.75
CA ASP A 92 -5.48 5.21 28.31
C ASP A 92 -5.97 6.48 27.63
N GLY A 93 -6.66 7.38 28.34
CA GLY A 93 -7.34 8.53 27.75
C GLY A 93 -8.68 8.16 27.08
N VAL A 94 -9.39 9.18 26.63
CA VAL A 94 -10.70 9.01 26.00
C VAL A 94 -10.52 8.83 24.49
N PRO A 95 -11.18 7.85 23.87
CA PRO A 95 -11.21 7.75 22.41
C PRO A 95 -11.84 9.00 21.80
N ASP A 96 -11.15 9.64 20.86
CA ASP A 96 -11.66 10.74 20.05
C ASP A 96 -11.58 10.36 18.58
N PRO A 97 -12.70 10.36 17.83
CA PRO A 97 -12.69 10.01 16.42
C PRO A 97 -11.89 11.06 15.63
N HIS A 98 -10.85 10.58 14.95
CA HIS A 98 -10.01 11.37 14.08
C HIS A 98 -10.29 11.00 12.61
N TRP A 99 -10.33 12.01 11.74
CA TRP A 99 -10.77 11.85 10.35
C TRP A 99 -9.66 12.29 9.39
N GLU A 100 -8.98 11.32 8.80
CA GLU A 100 -7.88 11.56 7.87
C GLU A 100 -8.18 10.96 6.50
N ARG A 101 -7.66 11.58 5.44
CA ARG A 101 -7.75 11.01 4.09
C ARG A 101 -6.46 10.27 3.79
N VAL A 102 -6.59 9.00 3.41
CA VAL A 102 -5.47 8.12 3.11
C VAL A 102 -5.59 7.60 1.69
N ARG A 103 -4.46 7.59 0.99
CA ARG A 103 -4.34 7.09 -0.38
C ARG A 103 -3.86 5.65 -0.36
N PHE A 104 -4.56 4.81 -1.10
CA PHE A 104 -4.21 3.42 -1.38
C PHE A 104 -3.94 3.28 -2.88
N SER A 105 -3.02 2.40 -3.25
CA SER A 105 -2.63 2.19 -4.64
C SER A 105 -2.92 0.75 -5.04
N PHE A 106 -3.54 0.56 -6.21
CA PHE A 106 -3.95 -0.74 -6.71
C PHE A 106 -3.47 -0.97 -8.14
N ARG A 107 -2.97 -2.17 -8.41
CA ARG A 107 -2.64 -2.68 -9.73
C ARG A 107 -3.42 -3.96 -9.97
N ASN A 108 -4.14 -4.05 -11.10
CA ASN A 108 -4.97 -5.21 -11.42
C ASN A 108 -5.95 -5.61 -10.29
N GLY A 109 -6.45 -4.62 -9.54
CA GLY A 109 -7.31 -4.84 -8.37
C GLY A 109 -6.59 -5.39 -7.12
N GLN A 110 -5.26 -5.47 -7.13
CA GLN A 110 -4.44 -5.87 -6.00
C GLN A 110 -3.74 -4.66 -5.40
N PHE A 111 -3.66 -4.59 -4.08
CA PHE A 111 -2.95 -3.52 -3.39
C PHE A 111 -1.45 -3.56 -3.71
N VAL A 112 -0.85 -2.39 -3.90
CA VAL A 112 0.60 -2.20 -4.03
C VAL A 112 1.00 -1.05 -3.09
N PRO A 113 1.98 -1.24 -2.19
CA PRO A 113 2.35 -0.23 -1.20
C PRO A 113 3.25 0.85 -1.80
N LEU A 114 2.73 1.58 -2.78
CA LEU A 114 3.41 2.73 -3.37
C LEU A 114 3.22 3.95 -2.46
N PRO A 115 4.30 4.73 -2.20
CA PRO A 115 4.19 5.98 -1.47
C PRO A 115 3.28 6.95 -2.22
N ALA A 116 2.82 7.98 -1.52
CA ALA A 116 2.17 9.12 -2.14
C ALA A 116 3.21 9.87 -3.00
N VAL A 117 3.45 9.39 -4.22
CA VAL A 117 4.23 10.12 -5.21
C VAL A 117 3.43 11.36 -5.57
N ASP A 118 4.11 12.49 -5.71
CA ASP A 118 3.47 13.73 -6.18
C ASP A 118 3.20 13.58 -7.68
N LEU A 119 2.03 13.03 -8.00
CA LEU A 119 1.64 12.65 -9.36
C LEU A 119 1.19 13.88 -10.17
N ALA A 120 2.01 14.94 -10.17
CA ALA A 120 1.82 16.08 -11.06
C ALA A 120 1.84 15.68 -12.56
N GLN A 121 2.21 14.42 -12.87
CA GLN A 121 2.20 13.81 -14.19
C GLN A 121 1.10 12.74 -14.37
N SER A 122 0.05 12.73 -13.53
CA SER A 122 -1.10 11.84 -13.71
C SER A 122 -1.77 12.07 -15.07
N SER A 123 -1.81 11.02 -15.89
CA SER A 123 -2.69 10.97 -17.06
C SER A 123 -4.15 10.96 -16.57
N THR A 124 -4.93 11.93 -17.01
CA THR A 124 -6.37 12.08 -16.69
C THR A 124 -7.25 11.06 -17.42
N ALA A 125 -6.70 9.89 -17.81
CA ALA A 125 -7.47 8.83 -18.41
C ALA A 125 -8.64 8.48 -17.47
N PRO A 126 -9.89 8.61 -17.92
CA PRO A 126 -11.04 8.41 -17.05
C PRO A 126 -11.03 6.96 -16.54
N PRO A 127 -11.16 6.72 -15.22
CA PRO A 127 -11.21 5.37 -14.69
C PRO A 127 -12.40 4.63 -15.29
N GLY A 128 -12.14 3.49 -15.94
CA GLY A 128 -13.19 2.54 -16.31
C GLY A 128 -13.92 2.05 -15.06
N ASP A 129 -15.26 2.05 -15.12
CA ASP A 129 -16.23 1.62 -14.08
C ASP A 129 -16.45 2.53 -12.85
N GLY A 130 -15.95 3.76 -12.86
CA GLY A 130 -16.34 4.82 -11.90
C GLY A 130 -15.88 4.65 -10.43
N PRO A 131 -16.06 5.69 -9.60
CA PRO A 131 -15.42 5.85 -8.27
C PRO A 131 -15.87 4.87 -7.18
N LYS A 132 -16.73 3.90 -7.51
CA LYS A 132 -17.20 2.88 -6.57
C LYS A 132 -16.20 1.73 -6.45
N ARG A 133 -15.38 1.50 -7.47
CA ARG A 133 -14.49 0.35 -7.54
C ARG A 133 -13.36 0.44 -6.52
N GLY A 134 -12.71 1.59 -6.39
CA GLY A 134 -11.61 1.82 -5.46
C GLY A 134 -12.04 1.70 -4.00
N LEU A 135 -13.17 2.31 -3.61
CA LEU A 135 -13.69 2.16 -2.24
C LEU A 135 -13.98 0.69 -1.90
N GLN A 136 -14.52 -0.08 -2.83
CA GLN A 136 -14.75 -1.52 -2.66
C GLN A 136 -13.42 -2.28 -2.53
N LEU A 137 -12.40 -1.95 -3.32
CA LEU A 137 -11.07 -2.55 -3.21
C LEU A 137 -10.43 -2.27 -1.84
N VAL A 138 -10.53 -1.03 -1.33
CA VAL A 138 -9.99 -0.68 0.00
C VAL A 138 -10.73 -1.42 1.11
N ARG A 139 -12.06 -1.47 1.07
CA ARG A 139 -12.87 -2.24 2.04
C ARG A 139 -12.52 -3.72 2.00
N ALA A 140 -12.48 -4.32 0.81
CA ALA A 140 -12.12 -5.71 0.62
C ALA A 140 -10.71 -6.03 1.13
N ALA A 141 -9.73 -5.13 0.93
CA ALA A 141 -8.37 -5.29 1.45
C ALA A 141 -8.31 -5.16 2.98
N THR A 142 -9.12 -4.26 3.56
CA THR A 142 -9.21 -4.06 5.02
C THR A 142 -9.79 -5.29 5.72
N GLU A 143 -10.76 -5.96 5.09
CA GLU A 143 -11.41 -7.19 5.57
C GLU A 143 -10.54 -8.45 5.40
N ARG A 144 -9.38 -8.36 4.73
CA ARG A 144 -8.49 -9.51 4.57
C ARG A 144 -7.88 -9.94 5.91
N PRO A 145 -7.56 -11.24 6.04
CA PRO A 145 -6.79 -11.78 7.17
C PRO A 145 -5.50 -11.01 7.46
N ALA A 146 -5.09 -10.98 8.73
CA ALA A 146 -3.93 -10.21 9.20
C ALA A 146 -2.61 -10.66 8.54
N ASP A 147 -2.44 -11.96 8.30
CA ASP A 147 -1.32 -12.52 7.57
C ASP A 147 -1.27 -12.01 6.13
N TRP A 148 -2.39 -11.99 5.40
CA TRP A 148 -2.44 -11.41 4.05
C TRP A 148 -2.00 -9.94 4.06
N ARG A 149 -2.49 -9.15 5.02
CA ARG A 149 -2.15 -7.72 5.15
C ARG A 149 -0.67 -7.52 5.44
N ALA A 150 -0.07 -8.37 6.28
CA ALA A 150 1.36 -8.35 6.56
C ALA A 150 2.20 -8.62 5.28
N HIS A 151 1.84 -9.66 4.50
CA HIS A 151 2.53 -10.00 3.25
C HIS A 151 2.38 -8.92 2.15
N ALA A 152 1.23 -8.26 2.10
CA ALA A 152 0.95 -7.16 1.19
C ALA A 152 1.55 -5.82 1.65
N CYS A 153 2.10 -5.76 2.87
CA CYS A 153 2.44 -4.53 3.57
C CYS A 153 1.29 -3.50 3.53
N PHE A 154 0.05 -3.99 3.66
CA PHE A 154 -1.13 -3.14 3.71
C PHE A 154 -1.11 -2.35 5.01
N PRO A 155 -1.09 -1.00 4.97
CA PRO A 155 -1.08 -0.19 6.18
C PRO A 155 -2.43 -0.41 6.85
N VAL A 156 -2.46 -1.23 7.90
CA VAL A 156 -3.65 -1.48 8.69
C VAL A 156 -3.99 -0.17 9.38
N PRO A 157 -5.07 0.52 9.03
CA PRO A 157 -5.50 1.63 9.85
C PRO A 157 -6.14 1.04 11.10
N ASP A 158 -5.79 1.57 12.27
CA ASP A 158 -6.60 1.42 13.49
C ASP A 158 -7.90 2.22 13.33
N GLY A 159 -8.69 1.89 12.31
CA GLY A 159 -9.76 2.73 11.84
C GLY A 159 -10.70 2.09 10.85
N ARG A 160 -11.85 2.72 10.72
CA ARG A 160 -12.94 2.32 9.84
C ARG A 160 -12.82 3.08 8.52
N VAL A 161 -12.95 2.37 7.40
CA VAL A 161 -13.05 3.00 6.07
C VAL A 161 -14.43 3.62 5.91
N VAL A 162 -14.48 4.92 5.68
CA VAL A 162 -15.72 5.71 5.63
C VAL A 162 -16.08 5.99 4.18
N GLY A 163 -17.32 5.69 3.81
CA GLY A 163 -17.86 5.92 2.47
C GLY A 163 -19.08 6.83 2.44
N PRO A 164 -19.56 7.18 1.23
CA PRO A 164 -20.80 7.94 1.07
C PRO A 164 -21.98 7.18 1.67
N GLY A 165 -22.74 7.84 2.56
CA GLY A 165 -23.91 7.27 3.22
C GLY A 165 -23.65 6.67 4.59
N ASP A 166 -22.40 6.59 5.04
CA ASP A 166 -22.09 6.24 6.43
C ASP A 166 -22.54 7.38 7.38
N ASP A 167 -22.93 7.02 8.60
CA ASP A 167 -23.31 7.97 9.65
C ASP A 167 -22.05 8.67 10.19
N VAL A 168 -21.86 9.91 9.77
CA VAL A 168 -20.71 10.77 10.13
C VAL A 168 -21.18 12.20 10.33
N PRO A 169 -20.44 13.03 11.09
CA PRO A 169 -20.78 14.43 11.27
C PRO A 169 -20.94 15.18 9.93
N GLU A 170 -21.86 16.15 9.86
CA GLU A 170 -22.16 16.89 8.63
C GLU A 170 -20.92 17.54 8.00
N TRP A 171 -20.04 18.10 8.84
CA TRP A 171 -18.80 18.74 8.41
C TRP A 171 -17.77 17.77 7.81
N VAL A 172 -17.92 16.46 8.05
CA VAL A 172 -17.08 15.38 7.51
C VAL A 172 -17.66 14.79 6.23
N ARG A 173 -18.99 14.85 6.03
CA ARG A 173 -19.70 14.09 4.99
C ARG A 173 -19.14 14.29 3.57
N TRP A 174 -18.76 15.52 3.21
CA TRP A 174 -18.17 15.80 1.89
C TRP A 174 -16.80 15.12 1.71
N ARG A 175 -16.04 14.90 2.79
CA ARG A 175 -14.74 14.19 2.78
C ARG A 175 -14.91 12.69 2.62
N ALA A 176 -16.09 12.12 2.84
CA ALA A 176 -16.35 10.69 2.68
C ALA A 176 -16.49 10.26 1.21
N VAL A 177 -16.51 11.20 0.26
CA VAL A 177 -16.48 10.89 -1.18
C VAL A 177 -15.08 10.38 -1.57
N PRO A 178 -14.95 9.16 -2.10
CA PRO A 178 -13.67 8.64 -2.54
C PRO A 178 -13.17 9.42 -3.78
N ILE A 179 -11.86 9.65 -3.85
CA ILE A 179 -11.22 10.24 -5.02
C ILE A 179 -10.39 9.16 -5.68
N GLU A 180 -10.60 8.94 -6.98
CA GLU A 180 -9.84 8.01 -7.77
C GLU A 180 -9.04 8.73 -8.84
N SER A 181 -7.81 8.27 -9.05
CA SER A 181 -6.95 8.72 -10.16
C SER A 181 -6.14 7.55 -10.68
N ALA A 182 -5.84 7.57 -11.97
CA ALA A 182 -4.92 6.61 -12.58
C ALA A 182 -3.58 7.31 -12.83
N SER A 183 -2.48 6.59 -12.60
CA SER A 183 -1.15 7.05 -12.99
C SER A 183 -0.39 5.94 -13.70
N GLU A 184 0.52 6.34 -14.59
CA GLU A 184 1.50 5.46 -15.18
C GLU A 184 2.81 5.64 -14.41
N VAL A 185 3.28 4.58 -13.77
CA VAL A 185 4.46 4.59 -12.91
C VAL A 185 5.54 3.75 -13.56
N ALA A 186 6.69 4.35 -13.83
CA ALA A 186 7.88 3.59 -14.22
C ALA A 186 8.43 2.86 -12.99
N VAL A 187 8.58 1.55 -13.09
CA VAL A 187 9.03 0.70 -11.99
C VAL A 187 10.10 -0.28 -12.46
N VAL A 188 11.06 -0.53 -11.56
CA VAL A 188 11.95 -1.69 -11.62
C VAL A 188 11.56 -2.63 -10.49
N VAL A 189 11.23 -3.87 -10.83
CA VAL A 189 10.82 -4.89 -9.85
C VAL A 189 11.68 -6.13 -9.98
N ALA A 190 12.10 -6.70 -8.86
CA ALA A 190 12.87 -7.93 -8.80
C ALA A 190 12.21 -8.91 -7.84
N ALA A 191 12.14 -10.18 -8.24
CA ALA A 191 11.81 -11.25 -7.32
C ALA A 191 13.10 -11.64 -6.56
N VAL A 192 13.02 -11.73 -5.25
CA VAL A 192 14.12 -12.04 -4.34
C VAL A 192 13.71 -13.24 -3.49
N GLY A 193 14.65 -14.14 -3.20
CA GLY A 193 14.40 -15.36 -2.45
C GLY A 193 14.18 -16.59 -3.34
N THR A 194 13.72 -17.68 -2.72
CA THR A 194 13.44 -18.95 -3.41
C THR A 194 12.06 -18.90 -4.08
N ALA A 195 11.74 -19.90 -4.91
CA ALA A 195 10.44 -19.97 -5.56
C ALA A 195 9.28 -19.92 -4.54
N ASP A 196 9.40 -20.64 -3.43
CA ASP A 196 8.34 -20.79 -2.42
C ASP A 196 8.24 -19.59 -1.46
N GLU A 197 9.34 -18.85 -1.24
CA GLU A 197 9.40 -17.68 -0.34
C GLU A 197 9.70 -16.38 -1.11
N SER A 198 9.27 -16.31 -2.37
CA SER A 198 9.59 -15.17 -3.23
C SER A 198 8.95 -13.88 -2.71
N ALA A 199 9.81 -12.94 -2.35
CA ALA A 199 9.46 -11.55 -2.15
C ALA A 199 9.65 -10.78 -3.46
N ILE A 200 8.92 -9.69 -3.63
CA ILE A 200 9.17 -8.69 -4.66
C ILE A 200 9.72 -7.46 -3.97
N VAL A 201 10.83 -6.96 -4.48
CA VAL A 201 11.29 -5.59 -4.21
C VAL A 201 10.99 -4.74 -5.43
N GLY A 202 10.47 -3.54 -5.20
CA GLY A 202 10.10 -2.62 -6.26
C GLY A 202 10.66 -1.23 -6.02
N PHE A 203 11.15 -0.61 -7.09
CA PHE A 203 11.70 0.72 -7.13
C PHE A 203 10.86 1.55 -8.11
N VAL A 204 10.31 2.65 -7.64
CA VAL A 204 9.76 3.68 -8.52
C VAL A 204 10.91 4.49 -9.07
N THR A 205 10.87 4.78 -10.36
CA THR A 205 11.95 5.45 -11.06
C THR A 205 11.39 6.45 -12.07
N ALA A 206 12.25 7.28 -12.64
CA ALA A 206 11.87 8.29 -13.62
C ALA A 206 12.79 8.20 -14.85
N PRO A 207 12.24 8.19 -16.08
CA PRO A 207 13.03 8.34 -17.29
C PRO A 207 13.77 9.70 -17.32
N PRO A 208 14.85 9.84 -18.13
CA PRO A 208 15.39 8.84 -19.05
C PRO A 208 16.45 7.91 -18.43
N ASP A 209 17.05 8.28 -17.30
CA ASP A 209 18.22 7.58 -16.76
C ASP A 209 17.86 6.49 -15.74
N TRP A 210 16.58 6.34 -15.41
CA TRP A 210 16.03 5.33 -14.51
C TRP A 210 16.85 5.17 -13.22
N PRO A 211 17.12 6.27 -12.47
CA PRO A 211 17.86 6.15 -11.23
C PRO A 211 17.09 5.26 -10.26
N LEU A 212 17.82 4.38 -9.58
CA LEU A 212 17.29 3.56 -8.50
C LEU A 212 17.77 4.16 -7.18
N ALA A 213 16.85 4.30 -6.23
CA ALA A 213 17.21 4.66 -4.86
C ALA A 213 17.96 3.49 -4.20
N ASP A 214 18.75 3.80 -3.16
CA ASP A 214 19.47 2.79 -2.39
C ASP A 214 18.51 1.83 -1.65
N GLU A 215 17.31 2.31 -1.32
CA GLU A 215 16.26 1.54 -0.65
C GLU A 215 15.08 1.26 -1.60
N PRO A 216 14.45 0.07 -1.51
CA PRO A 216 13.28 -0.23 -2.32
C PRO A 216 12.10 0.66 -1.92
N THR A 217 11.38 1.14 -2.93
CA THR A 217 10.14 1.90 -2.71
C THR A 217 9.06 1.03 -2.07
N PHE A 218 9.04 -0.26 -2.39
CA PHE A 218 8.16 -1.21 -1.76
C PHE A 218 8.74 -2.62 -1.69
N THR A 219 8.27 -3.38 -0.71
CA THR A 219 8.47 -4.83 -0.63
C THR A 219 7.12 -5.50 -0.46
N MET A 220 6.92 -6.64 -1.11
CA MET A 220 5.74 -7.50 -0.95
C MET A 220 6.18 -8.96 -0.95
N SER A 221 5.42 -9.85 -0.34
CA SER A 221 5.73 -11.29 -0.36
C SER A 221 4.48 -12.15 -0.57
N GLY A 222 4.69 -13.43 -0.88
CA GLY A 222 3.63 -14.43 -0.88
C GLY A 222 2.54 -14.21 -1.94
N PRO A 223 1.29 -14.64 -1.66
CA PRO A 223 0.18 -14.54 -2.61
C PRO A 223 -0.15 -13.12 -3.10
N PRO A 224 -0.13 -12.05 -2.26
CA PRO A 224 -0.36 -10.69 -2.72
C PRO A 224 0.64 -10.24 -3.81
N ALA A 225 1.92 -10.58 -3.63
CA ALA A 225 2.98 -10.22 -4.57
C ALA A 225 2.75 -10.87 -5.95
N ARG A 226 2.40 -12.16 -5.97
CA ARG A 226 2.09 -12.92 -7.20
C ARG A 226 0.85 -12.41 -7.91
N ALA A 227 -0.18 -12.02 -7.15
CA ALA A 227 -1.40 -11.46 -7.72
C ALA A 227 -1.18 -10.05 -8.29
N ALA A 228 -0.36 -9.23 -7.62
CA ALA A 228 -0.06 -7.87 -8.06
C ALA A 228 0.87 -7.83 -9.28
N PHE A 229 1.82 -8.76 -9.41
CA PHE A 229 2.80 -8.83 -10.50
C PHE A 229 2.93 -10.25 -11.10
N PRO A 230 1.86 -10.79 -11.71
CA PRO A 230 1.87 -12.15 -12.22
C PRO A 230 2.94 -12.38 -13.30
N GLU A 231 3.27 -11.34 -14.07
CA GLU A 231 4.28 -11.42 -15.14
C GLU A 231 5.71 -11.68 -14.64
N LEU A 232 6.01 -11.47 -13.35
CA LEU A 232 7.30 -11.86 -12.77
C LEU A 232 7.47 -13.37 -12.66
N PHE A 233 6.35 -14.07 -12.45
CA PHE A 233 6.31 -15.50 -12.15
C PHE A 233 5.85 -16.34 -13.35
N ALA A 234 5.23 -15.71 -14.34
CA ALA A 234 4.82 -16.38 -15.57
C ALA A 234 6.03 -16.78 -16.42
N PRO A 235 6.00 -17.95 -17.08
CA PRO A 235 7.00 -18.30 -18.07
C PRO A 235 6.93 -17.34 -19.25
N VAL A 236 8.09 -16.97 -19.80
CA VAL A 236 8.16 -16.12 -20.97
C VAL A 236 7.70 -16.90 -22.20
N ALA A 237 6.74 -16.35 -22.95
CA ALA A 237 6.27 -16.97 -24.17
C ALA A 237 7.40 -17.04 -25.24
N PRO A 238 7.52 -18.16 -25.98
CA PRO A 238 8.53 -18.29 -27.04
C PRO A 238 8.48 -17.18 -28.10
N ALA A 239 7.28 -16.66 -28.39
CA ALA A 239 7.09 -15.53 -29.30
C ALA A 239 7.78 -14.25 -28.79
N SER A 240 7.77 -13.99 -27.49
CA SER A 240 8.42 -12.83 -26.87
C SER A 240 9.94 -12.94 -26.90
N LEU A 241 10.50 -14.14 -26.74
CA LEU A 241 11.94 -14.40 -26.94
C LEU A 241 12.36 -14.08 -28.37
N ARG A 242 11.56 -14.54 -29.34
CA ARG A 242 11.79 -14.27 -30.77
C ARG A 242 11.68 -12.79 -31.10
N ALA A 243 10.69 -12.10 -30.55
CA ALA A 243 10.53 -10.66 -30.74
C ALA A 243 11.74 -9.87 -30.21
N ALA A 244 12.27 -10.24 -29.04
CA ALA A 244 13.47 -9.62 -28.48
C ALA A 244 14.71 -9.82 -29.38
N TRP A 245 14.93 -11.06 -29.84
CA TRP A 245 16.01 -11.39 -30.76
C TRP A 245 15.91 -10.61 -32.08
N VAL A 246 14.73 -10.62 -32.71
CA VAL A 246 14.49 -9.90 -33.97
C VAL A 246 14.63 -8.38 -33.78
N GLY A 247 14.16 -7.84 -32.65
CA GLY A 247 14.28 -6.41 -32.33
C GLY A 247 15.75 -5.97 -32.24
N TRP A 248 16.56 -6.73 -31.49
CA TRP A 248 18.01 -6.51 -31.43
C TRP A 248 18.65 -6.62 -32.81
N ALA A 249 18.38 -7.71 -33.54
CA ALA A 249 18.95 -7.97 -34.85
C ALA A 249 18.62 -6.86 -35.86
N LYS A 250 17.38 -6.37 -35.87
CA LYS A 250 16.94 -5.26 -36.71
C LYS A 250 17.70 -3.97 -36.38
N SER A 251 17.92 -3.67 -35.10
CA SER A 251 18.68 -2.47 -34.68
C SER A 251 20.13 -2.47 -35.17
N ARG A 252 20.66 -3.65 -35.55
CA ARG A 252 22.03 -3.84 -36.06
C ARG A 252 22.09 -4.26 -37.53
N ALA A 253 20.99 -4.08 -38.25
CA ALA A 253 20.87 -4.40 -39.68
C ALA A 253 21.28 -5.85 -40.02
N VAL A 254 21.02 -6.80 -39.11
CA VAL A 254 21.25 -8.22 -39.36
C VAL A 254 20.26 -8.71 -40.43
N PRO A 255 20.70 -9.49 -41.44
CA PRO A 255 19.80 -10.01 -42.49
C PRO A 255 18.68 -10.89 -41.95
N ALA A 256 17.44 -10.59 -42.34
CA ALA A 256 16.24 -11.23 -41.81
C ALA A 256 16.14 -12.74 -42.12
N ASP A 257 16.67 -13.16 -43.27
CA ASP A 257 16.52 -14.53 -43.81
C ASP A 257 17.03 -15.63 -42.87
N ASN A 258 17.94 -15.29 -41.95
CA ASN A 258 18.55 -16.25 -41.03
C ASN A 258 18.04 -16.13 -39.58
N LEU A 259 17.17 -15.16 -39.27
CA LEU A 259 16.72 -14.93 -37.89
C LEU A 259 15.71 -15.97 -37.42
N ASN A 260 14.81 -16.39 -38.32
CA ASN A 260 13.71 -17.30 -37.99
C ASN A 260 14.15 -18.74 -37.76
N THR A 261 15.35 -19.11 -38.24
CA THR A 261 15.93 -20.46 -38.08
C THR A 261 16.74 -20.60 -36.79
N SER A 262 16.90 -19.52 -36.01
CA SER A 262 17.59 -19.56 -34.72
C SER A 262 16.74 -20.26 -33.66
N GLN A 263 17.36 -21.11 -32.84
CA GLN A 263 16.70 -21.68 -31.66
C GLN A 263 16.94 -20.78 -30.46
N LEU A 264 15.88 -20.54 -29.68
CA LEU A 264 15.87 -19.57 -28.60
C LEU A 264 15.44 -20.27 -27.31
N THR A 265 16.27 -20.12 -26.27
CA THR A 265 15.96 -20.62 -24.92
C THR A 265 16.33 -19.55 -23.91
N LEU A 266 15.57 -19.46 -22.82
CA LEU A 266 15.86 -18.56 -21.72
C LEU A 266 16.40 -19.40 -20.55
N ASP A 267 17.66 -19.19 -20.18
CA ASP A 267 18.34 -19.84 -19.07
C ASP A 267 18.68 -18.80 -17.99
N GLY A 268 17.88 -18.76 -16.92
CA GLY A 268 17.97 -17.71 -15.91
C GLY A 268 17.73 -16.31 -16.51
N ASP A 269 18.77 -15.49 -16.50
CA ASP A 269 18.81 -14.15 -17.08
C ASP A 269 19.44 -14.12 -18.48
N ARG A 270 19.77 -15.27 -19.08
CA ARG A 270 20.40 -15.36 -20.40
C ARG A 270 19.42 -15.79 -21.48
N LEU A 271 19.31 -14.99 -22.53
CA LEU A 271 18.68 -15.40 -23.79
C LEU A 271 19.72 -16.10 -24.65
N VAL A 272 19.71 -17.44 -24.61
CA VAL A 272 20.60 -18.28 -25.42
C VAL A 272 20.00 -18.41 -26.82
N VAL A 273 20.78 -17.99 -27.81
CA VAL A 273 20.42 -17.99 -29.23
C VAL A 273 21.38 -18.92 -29.98
N ALA A 274 20.90 -20.11 -30.34
CA ALA A 274 21.64 -20.98 -31.26
C ALA A 274 21.38 -20.50 -32.70
N VAL A 275 22.40 -19.89 -33.31
CA VAL A 275 22.30 -19.31 -34.66
C VAL A 275 22.82 -20.28 -35.73
N PRO A 276 22.29 -20.29 -36.96
CA PRO A 276 22.88 -21.04 -38.06
C PRO A 276 24.29 -20.57 -38.41
N ASP A 277 25.13 -21.43 -38.98
CA ASP A 277 26.54 -21.13 -39.33
C ASP A 277 26.71 -19.86 -40.17
N ARG A 278 25.82 -19.67 -41.15
CA ARG A 278 25.83 -18.48 -42.02
C ARG A 278 25.65 -17.20 -41.22
N LEU A 279 24.74 -17.22 -40.25
CA LEU A 279 24.48 -16.08 -39.37
C LEU A 279 25.61 -15.89 -38.36
N GLY A 280 26.11 -16.97 -37.76
CA GLY A 280 27.28 -16.93 -36.87
C GLY A 280 28.49 -16.31 -37.56
N THR A 281 28.78 -16.72 -38.79
CA THR A 281 29.88 -16.16 -39.61
C THR A 281 29.67 -14.68 -39.89
N TRP A 282 28.46 -14.28 -40.26
CA TRP A 282 28.13 -12.87 -40.50
C TRP A 282 28.32 -12.02 -39.23
N LEU A 283 27.80 -12.47 -38.09
CA LEU A 283 27.89 -11.76 -36.82
C LEU A 283 29.37 -11.56 -36.40
N ARG A 284 30.22 -12.59 -36.58
CA ARG A 284 31.65 -12.50 -36.26
C ARG A 284 32.37 -11.53 -37.20
N ALA A 285 32.09 -11.60 -38.50
CA ALA A 285 32.69 -10.71 -39.49
C ALA A 285 32.39 -9.23 -39.21
N HIS A 286 31.19 -8.93 -38.69
CA HIS A 286 30.75 -7.58 -38.33
C HIS A 286 31.08 -7.20 -36.88
N ARG A 287 31.87 -8.01 -36.16
CA ARG A 287 32.29 -7.78 -34.76
C ARG A 287 31.12 -7.42 -33.86
N ALA A 288 30.01 -8.14 -34.00
CA ALA A 288 28.81 -7.90 -33.20
C ALA A 288 29.16 -7.92 -31.70
N ASP A 289 28.66 -6.92 -30.98
CA ASP A 289 28.87 -6.73 -29.54
C ASP A 289 28.36 -7.91 -28.71
N VAL A 290 27.43 -8.70 -29.24
CA VAL A 290 26.92 -9.90 -28.58
C VAL A 290 28.00 -10.90 -28.17
N PHE A 291 29.13 -10.96 -28.89
CA PHE A 291 30.24 -11.85 -28.52
C PHE A 291 31.10 -11.33 -27.37
N ARG A 292 30.89 -10.08 -26.93
CA ARG A 292 31.55 -9.54 -25.72
C ARG A 292 30.84 -9.95 -24.44
N GLY A 293 29.60 -10.44 -24.55
CA GLY A 293 28.76 -10.79 -23.40
C GLY A 293 28.05 -9.61 -22.76
N ASP A 294 28.29 -8.36 -23.18
CA ASP A 294 27.72 -7.18 -22.50
C ASP A 294 26.37 -6.72 -23.11
N THR A 295 25.83 -7.47 -24.06
CA THR A 295 24.61 -7.10 -24.76
C THR A 295 23.37 -7.55 -23.99
N TRP A 296 22.50 -6.60 -23.67
CA TRP A 296 21.21 -6.85 -23.02
C TRP A 296 20.03 -6.57 -23.95
N VAL A 297 18.97 -7.35 -23.81
CA VAL A 297 17.70 -7.17 -24.53
C VAL A 297 16.52 -7.19 -23.56
N TRP A 298 15.44 -6.51 -23.94
CA TRP A 298 14.18 -6.57 -23.20
C TRP A 298 13.29 -7.67 -23.76
N VAL A 299 12.91 -8.62 -22.90
CA VAL A 299 12.09 -9.78 -23.22
C VAL A 299 10.72 -9.65 -22.57
N GLY A 300 9.66 -9.88 -23.35
CA GLY A 300 8.27 -9.77 -22.90
C GLY A 300 7.46 -8.79 -23.76
N ASP A 301 6.15 -8.97 -23.77
CA ASP A 301 5.17 -8.18 -24.52
C ASP A 301 4.28 -7.29 -23.63
N GLY A 302 4.35 -7.51 -22.31
CA GLY A 302 3.58 -6.77 -21.31
C GLY A 302 4.18 -5.43 -20.87
N PRO A 303 3.50 -4.76 -19.92
CA PRO A 303 3.93 -3.49 -19.33
C PRO A 303 5.28 -3.58 -18.62
N LEU A 304 5.60 -4.75 -18.07
CA LEU A 304 6.93 -5.06 -17.54
C LEU A 304 7.65 -6.03 -18.45
N ARG A 305 8.93 -5.77 -18.69
CA ARG A 305 9.81 -6.62 -19.48
C ARG A 305 10.99 -7.09 -18.64
N ARG A 306 11.44 -8.31 -18.93
CA ARG A 306 12.61 -8.93 -18.30
C ARG A 306 13.86 -8.53 -19.07
N PRO A 307 14.89 -7.97 -18.42
CA PRO A 307 16.19 -7.84 -19.07
C PRO A 307 16.78 -9.24 -19.23
N ALA A 308 17.34 -9.54 -20.39
CA ALA A 308 18.09 -10.76 -20.62
C ALA A 308 19.42 -10.45 -21.31
N GLN A 309 20.50 -11.05 -20.80
CA GLN A 309 21.81 -11.01 -21.41
C GLN A 309 21.80 -11.93 -22.63
N LEU A 310 22.23 -11.41 -23.77
CA LEU A 310 22.20 -12.12 -25.04
C LEU A 310 23.42 -13.04 -25.14
N ASP A 311 23.22 -14.35 -25.23
CA ASP A 311 24.27 -15.37 -25.40
C ASP A 311 24.09 -16.05 -26.76
N VAL A 312 24.93 -15.69 -27.74
CA VAL A 312 24.86 -16.26 -29.09
C VAL A 312 25.83 -17.41 -29.25
N ARG A 313 25.30 -18.61 -29.50
CA ARG A 313 26.06 -19.83 -29.77
C ARG A 313 25.97 -20.18 -31.25
N ALA A 314 27.12 -20.28 -31.89
CA ALA A 314 27.23 -20.79 -33.26
C ALA A 314 27.68 -22.27 -33.20
N PRO A 315 27.22 -23.13 -34.12
CA PRO A 315 27.70 -24.51 -34.20
C PRO A 315 29.22 -24.53 -34.36
N GLY A 316 29.90 -25.33 -33.53
CA GLY A 316 31.35 -25.57 -33.62
C GLY A 316 32.25 -24.73 -32.70
N GLY A 317 31.71 -24.15 -31.62
CA GLY A 317 32.48 -23.51 -30.55
C GLY A 317 32.04 -23.97 -29.17
#